data_AF-A0A8J3RAP9-F1
#
_entry.id   AF-A0A8J3RAP9-F1
#
_cell.length_a   1.000
_cell.length_b   1.000
_cell.length_c   1.000
_cell.angle_alpha   90.00
_cell.angle_beta   90.00
_cell.angle_gamma   90.00
#
_symmetry.space_group_name_H-M   'P 1'
#
loop_
_entity.id
_entity.type
_entity.pdbx_description
1 polymer ?
#
loop_
_entity_poly.entity_id
_entity_poly.type
_entity_poly.pdbx_seq_one_letter_code
_entity_poly.pdbx_strand_id
1 'polypeptide(L)'
;MDALEDFLRRRPALYENDVDGLADLYRKMYLAEYGEARWNEEYGQDGRMPFRPNNSIAIFPYEPEYDRYGGKVGIQLAEWHFEHSSDMVAHLLATSNTHVRPVLLGLAVQLSLMTACTFLGTDTAVREFFQRYRNFWETSYQEPGDERLHGSFDRNLELTRPTLSARIARIRALAEAEGQAEMSPMEQTWLSHCRELRDRVSAAADRGELLFPGQDGGGPRPIPRGGDLAAILLSSYIHMTNNRLGAAILDEIYLSYLIERILEPSADSAAGPAPDPATDLAGAV
;
A
#
# COMPACT_ATOMS: atom_id res chain seq x y z
N MET A 1 24.69 7.56 -17.74
CA MET A 1 24.72 8.99 -17.36
C MET A 1 24.22 9.84 -18.52
N ASP A 2 24.80 9.66 -19.71
CA ASP A 2 24.51 10.45 -20.92
C ASP A 2 23.01 10.57 -21.26
N ALA A 3 22.24 9.48 -21.19
CA ALA A 3 20.81 9.51 -21.49
C ALA A 3 19.98 10.37 -20.51
N LEU A 4 20.36 10.39 -19.23
CA LEU A 4 19.69 11.19 -18.20
C LEU A 4 20.05 12.67 -18.35
N GLU A 5 21.33 12.96 -18.61
CA GLU A 5 21.79 14.32 -18.88
C GLU A 5 21.13 14.90 -20.14
N ASP A 6 21.03 14.10 -21.19
CA ASP A 6 20.33 14.48 -22.42
C ASP A 6 18.83 14.68 -22.21
N PHE A 7 18.20 13.90 -21.32
CA PHE A 7 16.81 14.12 -20.95
C PHE A 7 16.63 15.45 -20.21
N LEU A 8 17.42 15.70 -19.15
CA LEU A 8 17.35 16.93 -18.36
C LEU A 8 17.65 18.18 -19.21
N ARG A 9 18.57 18.09 -20.18
CA ARG A 9 18.85 19.18 -21.13
C ARG A 9 17.67 19.48 -22.05
N ARG A 10 16.94 18.45 -22.49
CA ARG A 10 15.79 18.60 -23.41
C ARG A 10 14.50 18.96 -22.69
N ARG A 11 14.33 18.52 -21.44
CA ARG A 11 13.10 18.66 -20.64
C ARG A 11 13.45 19.08 -19.20
N PRO A 12 14.07 20.26 -18.99
CA PRO A 12 14.36 20.72 -17.64
C PRO A 12 13.05 21.03 -16.90
N ALA A 13 13.04 20.75 -15.60
CA ALA A 13 12.06 21.33 -14.69
C ALA A 13 12.26 22.86 -14.68
N LEU A 14 11.19 23.60 -14.99
CA LEU A 14 11.20 25.06 -15.12
C LEU A 14 10.78 25.81 -13.85
N TYR A 15 10.35 25.08 -12.82
CA TYR A 15 9.92 25.67 -11.55
C TYR A 15 11.10 25.80 -10.58
N GLU A 16 11.10 26.89 -9.83
CA GLU A 16 11.91 27.04 -8.62
C GLU A 16 11.05 26.61 -7.42
N ASN A 17 11.54 25.67 -6.63
CA ASN A 17 10.84 25.26 -5.42
C ASN A 17 11.05 26.31 -4.33
N ASP A 18 9.99 26.71 -3.63
CA ASP A 18 10.09 27.42 -2.36
C ASP A 18 10.63 26.44 -1.29
N VAL A 19 11.95 26.44 -1.14
CA VAL A 19 12.68 25.50 -0.29
C VAL A 19 12.36 25.71 1.19
N ASP A 20 12.08 26.96 1.59
CA ASP A 20 11.91 27.32 3.00
C ASP A 20 10.58 26.76 3.54
N GLY A 21 9.49 26.82 2.77
CA GLY A 21 8.20 26.23 3.17
C GLY A 21 8.19 24.70 3.19
N LEU A 22 9.06 24.07 2.38
CA LEU A 22 9.16 22.61 2.27
C LEU A 22 10.01 21.97 3.38
N ALA A 23 10.96 22.70 3.96
CA ALA A 23 11.88 22.17 4.95
C ALA A 23 11.16 21.60 6.19
N ASP A 24 10.16 22.30 6.71
CA ASP A 24 9.38 21.85 7.86
C ASP A 24 8.54 20.61 7.54
N LEU A 25 7.97 20.55 6.33
CA LEU A 25 7.22 19.39 5.86
C LEU A 25 8.13 18.14 5.75
N TYR A 26 9.29 18.27 5.11
CA TYR A 26 10.24 17.16 4.98
C TYR A 26 10.82 16.72 6.31
N ARG A 27 11.03 17.65 7.25
CA ARG A 27 11.40 17.29 8.63
C ARG A 27 10.33 16.43 9.27
N LYS A 28 9.05 16.83 9.21
CA LYS A 28 7.94 16.03 9.76
C LYS A 28 7.87 14.65 9.11
N MET A 29 7.98 14.56 7.79
CA MET A 29 7.98 13.29 7.06
C MET A 29 9.14 12.39 7.48
N TYR A 30 10.35 12.94 7.56
CA TYR A 30 11.52 12.17 7.99
C TYR A 30 11.37 11.66 9.43
N LEU A 31 10.91 12.51 10.35
CA LEU A 31 10.69 12.11 11.73
C LEU A 31 9.61 11.01 11.85
N ALA A 32 8.58 11.05 11.01
CA ALA A 32 7.56 10.01 10.97
C ALA A 32 8.09 8.67 10.46
N GLU A 33 8.99 8.69 9.48
CA GLU A 33 9.52 7.47 8.84
C GLU A 33 10.74 6.87 9.58
N TYR A 34 11.62 7.72 10.11
CA TYR A 34 12.93 7.34 10.63
C TYR A 34 13.16 7.71 12.11
N GLY A 35 12.28 8.52 12.68
CA GLY A 35 12.36 8.96 14.08
C GLY A 35 13.37 10.08 14.33
N GLU A 36 13.27 10.65 15.54
CA GLU A 36 14.09 11.80 15.98
C GLU A 36 15.56 11.45 16.20
N ALA A 37 15.85 10.23 16.68
CA ALA A 37 17.23 9.80 16.92
C ALA A 37 18.06 9.82 15.63
N ARG A 38 17.51 9.27 14.54
CA ARG A 38 18.18 9.24 13.22
C ARG A 38 18.28 10.62 12.60
N TRP A 39 17.27 11.47 12.77
CA TRP A 39 17.34 12.88 12.36
C TRP A 39 18.51 13.60 13.03
N ASN A 40 18.64 13.43 14.34
CA ASN A 40 19.70 14.09 15.11
C ASN A 40 21.09 13.56 14.75
N GLU A 41 21.21 12.28 14.39
CA GLU A 41 22.46 11.69 13.90
C GLU A 41 22.85 12.22 12.52
N GLU A 42 21.89 12.30 11.59
CA GLU A 42 22.16 12.63 10.19
C GLU A 42 22.26 14.14 9.92
N TYR A 43 21.38 14.94 10.55
CA TYR A 43 21.28 16.39 10.30
C TYR A 43 21.67 17.23 11.52
N GLY A 44 21.66 16.66 12.72
CA GLY A 44 21.77 17.41 13.98
C GLY A 44 20.43 17.93 14.48
N GLN A 45 20.37 18.31 15.75
CA GLN A 45 19.13 18.74 16.42
C GLN A 45 18.43 19.92 15.73
N ASP A 46 19.22 20.92 15.34
CA ASP A 46 18.77 22.09 14.57
C ASP A 46 19.15 21.98 13.08
N GLY A 47 19.40 20.75 12.64
CA GLY A 47 19.77 20.40 11.28
C GLY A 47 18.71 20.76 10.25
N ARG A 48 19.14 20.88 9.00
CA ARG A 48 18.25 21.08 7.85
C ARG A 48 18.57 20.03 6.81
N MET A 49 17.54 19.43 6.23
CA MET A 49 17.73 18.52 5.11
C MET A 49 18.26 19.31 3.90
N PRO A 50 19.41 18.94 3.31
CA PRO A 50 19.99 19.68 2.21
C PRO A 50 19.21 19.42 0.91
N PHE A 51 18.85 20.49 0.22
CA PHE A 51 18.26 20.42 -1.12
C PHE A 51 19.36 20.44 -2.18
N ARG A 52 19.24 19.55 -3.17
CA ARG A 52 20.18 19.50 -4.29
C ARG A 52 19.73 20.46 -5.39
N PRO A 53 20.66 20.97 -6.22
CA PRO A 53 20.30 21.82 -7.35
C PRO A 53 19.26 21.15 -8.26
N ASN A 54 18.28 21.93 -8.73
CA ASN A 54 17.30 21.44 -9.69
C ASN A 54 18.01 21.00 -11.00
N ASN A 55 17.45 20.03 -11.71
CA ASN A 55 18.01 19.49 -12.96
C ASN A 55 19.47 18.97 -12.84
N SER A 56 19.85 18.41 -11.69
CA SER A 56 21.18 17.83 -11.45
C SER A 56 21.14 16.32 -11.21
N ILE A 57 22.28 15.65 -11.40
CA ILE A 57 22.45 14.22 -11.11
C ILE A 57 23.40 14.07 -9.93
N ALA A 58 23.05 13.20 -8.99
CA ALA A 58 23.88 12.84 -7.86
C ALA A 58 23.89 11.32 -7.68
N ILE A 59 25.03 10.79 -7.24
CA ILE A 59 25.25 9.36 -7.03
C ILE A 59 25.24 9.11 -5.52
N PHE A 60 24.46 8.12 -5.08
CA PHE A 60 24.39 7.69 -3.69
C PHE A 60 24.82 6.22 -3.56
N PRO A 61 25.50 5.86 -2.46
CA PRO A 61 25.59 4.46 -2.08
C PRO A 61 24.18 3.93 -1.80
N TYR A 62 23.95 2.68 -2.19
CA TYR A 62 22.70 2.00 -1.86
C TYR A 62 22.68 1.61 -0.39
N GLU A 63 21.61 1.97 0.31
CA GLU A 63 21.37 1.60 1.71
C GLU A 63 20.13 0.71 1.80
N PRO A 64 20.29 -0.60 2.06
CA PRO A 64 19.16 -1.52 2.15
C PRO A 64 18.36 -1.32 3.44
N GLU A 65 17.04 -1.14 3.31
CA GLU A 65 16.11 -0.96 4.43
C GLU A 65 15.73 -2.31 5.08
N TYR A 66 16.69 -3.00 5.70
CA TYR A 66 16.47 -4.32 6.31
C TYR A 66 15.32 -4.33 7.33
N ASP A 67 15.21 -3.28 8.14
CA ASP A 67 14.20 -3.19 9.19
C ASP A 67 12.78 -3.11 8.65
N ARG A 68 12.60 -2.47 7.49
CA ARG A 68 11.31 -2.27 6.83
C ARG A 68 10.83 -3.52 6.11
N TYR A 69 11.74 -4.25 5.48
CA TYR A 69 11.37 -5.36 4.58
C TYR A 69 11.56 -6.75 5.17
N GLY A 70 12.12 -6.89 6.37
CA GLY A 70 12.24 -8.19 7.03
C GLY A 70 13.62 -8.84 6.85
N GLY A 71 14.69 -8.05 7.00
CA GLY A 71 16.06 -8.53 6.88
C GLY A 71 16.50 -8.78 5.44
N LYS A 72 17.56 -9.59 5.28
CA LYS A 72 18.19 -9.86 3.97
C LYS A 72 17.27 -10.57 2.98
N VAL A 73 16.49 -11.54 3.44
CA VAL A 73 15.53 -12.25 2.58
C VAL A 73 14.37 -11.33 2.22
N GLY A 74 13.89 -10.57 3.20
CA GLY A 74 12.85 -9.58 3.02
C GLY A 74 13.15 -8.53 1.94
N ILE A 75 14.31 -7.88 2.02
CA ILE A 75 14.69 -6.86 1.03
C ILE A 75 14.85 -7.45 -0.39
N GLN A 76 15.35 -8.69 -0.53
CA GLN A 76 15.46 -9.34 -1.85
C GLN A 76 14.08 -9.59 -2.48
N LEU A 77 13.08 -9.98 -1.67
CA LEU A 77 11.70 -10.11 -2.12
C LEU A 77 11.10 -8.75 -2.51
N ALA A 78 11.40 -7.71 -1.73
CA ALA A 78 10.96 -6.35 -2.00
C ALA A 78 11.57 -5.81 -3.30
N GLU A 79 12.89 -5.92 -3.50
CA GLU A 79 13.59 -5.52 -4.72
C GLU A 79 13.01 -6.22 -5.95
N TRP A 80 12.78 -7.54 -5.86
CA TRP A 80 12.15 -8.31 -6.93
C TRP A 80 10.73 -7.81 -7.22
N HIS A 81 9.92 -7.52 -6.19
CA HIS A 81 8.61 -6.91 -6.38
C HIS A 81 8.71 -5.50 -6.99
N PHE A 82 9.71 -4.72 -6.61
CA PHE A 82 9.94 -3.35 -7.07
C PHE A 82 10.33 -3.28 -8.54
N GLU A 83 11.10 -4.24 -9.04
CA GLU A 83 11.38 -4.39 -10.46
C GLU A 83 10.07 -4.62 -11.24
N HIS A 84 9.29 -5.65 -10.86
CA HIS A 84 8.05 -6.01 -11.55
C HIS A 84 6.97 -4.92 -11.48
N SER A 85 6.87 -4.23 -10.33
CA SER A 85 5.94 -3.12 -10.16
C SER A 85 6.40 -1.86 -10.90
N SER A 86 7.71 -1.65 -11.07
CA SER A 86 8.22 -0.57 -11.92
C SER A 86 7.90 -0.82 -13.39
N ASP A 87 8.07 -2.05 -13.88
CA ASP A 87 7.71 -2.42 -15.25
C ASP A 87 6.21 -2.25 -15.52
N MET A 88 5.37 -2.73 -14.59
CA MET A 88 3.91 -2.57 -14.66
C MET A 88 3.53 -1.08 -14.71
N VAL A 89 4.08 -0.27 -13.80
CA VAL A 89 3.78 1.17 -13.76
C VAL A 89 4.30 1.88 -15.01
N ALA A 90 5.51 1.59 -15.47
CA ALA A 90 6.05 2.17 -16.70
C ALA A 90 5.16 1.87 -17.91
N HIS A 91 4.67 0.62 -18.02
CA HIS A 91 3.71 0.24 -19.04
C HIS A 91 2.40 1.04 -18.93
N LEU A 92 1.84 1.18 -17.73
CA LEU A 92 0.61 1.93 -17.51
C LEU A 92 0.79 3.43 -17.81
N LEU A 93 1.90 4.04 -17.40
CA LEU A 93 2.21 5.44 -17.71
C LEU A 93 2.35 5.67 -19.22
N ALA A 94 2.84 4.69 -19.97
CA ALA A 94 3.01 4.79 -21.42
C ALA A 94 1.72 4.53 -22.22
N THR A 95 0.77 3.77 -21.67
CA THR A 95 -0.40 3.26 -22.41
C THR A 95 -1.75 3.78 -21.91
N SER A 96 -1.77 4.42 -20.74
CA SER A 96 -2.99 4.92 -20.09
C SER A 96 -2.92 6.42 -19.83
N ASN A 97 -4.08 7.04 -19.64
CA ASN A 97 -4.18 8.46 -19.31
C ASN A 97 -3.98 8.70 -17.80
N THR A 98 -2.86 8.27 -17.23
CA THR A 98 -2.58 8.39 -15.78
C THR A 98 -2.50 9.84 -15.30
N HIS A 99 -2.32 10.81 -16.21
CA HIS A 99 -2.47 12.24 -15.91
C HIS A 99 -3.92 12.65 -15.58
N VAL A 100 -4.91 11.82 -15.91
CA VAL A 100 -6.32 12.03 -15.55
C VAL A 100 -6.58 11.35 -14.20
N ARG A 101 -6.83 12.15 -13.16
CA ARG A 101 -6.94 11.68 -11.77
C ARG A 101 -7.90 10.48 -11.58
N PRO A 102 -9.13 10.45 -12.12
CA PRO A 102 -9.99 9.26 -12.03
C PRO A 102 -9.37 7.97 -12.60
N VAL A 103 -8.57 8.06 -13.68
CA VAL A 103 -7.88 6.92 -14.27
C VAL A 103 -6.76 6.45 -13.35
N LEU A 104 -5.97 7.38 -12.81
CA LEU A 104 -4.91 7.09 -11.84
C LEU A 104 -5.47 6.38 -10.60
N LEU A 105 -6.52 6.95 -9.99
CA LEU A 105 -7.19 6.36 -8.81
C LEU A 105 -7.77 4.97 -9.14
N GLY A 106 -8.34 4.84 -10.33
CA GLY A 106 -8.87 3.57 -10.83
C GLY A 106 -7.80 2.48 -11.00
N LEU A 107 -6.58 2.85 -11.40
CA LEU A 107 -5.45 1.91 -11.52
C LEU A 107 -4.84 1.61 -10.14
N ALA A 108 -4.65 2.62 -9.29
CA ALA A 108 -4.14 2.48 -7.93
C ALA A 108 -5.02 1.52 -7.11
N VAL A 109 -6.35 1.73 -7.12
CA VAL A 109 -7.28 0.85 -6.41
C VAL A 109 -7.27 -0.57 -6.96
N GLN A 110 -7.13 -0.73 -8.28
CA GLN A 110 -7.12 -2.04 -8.92
C GLN A 110 -5.86 -2.84 -8.57
N LEU A 111 -4.67 -2.23 -8.67
CA LEU A 111 -3.41 -2.87 -8.29
C LEU A 111 -3.41 -3.20 -6.78
N SER A 112 -3.82 -2.25 -5.94
CA SER A 112 -3.86 -2.41 -4.49
C SER A 112 -4.79 -3.56 -4.06
N LEU A 113 -6.00 -3.62 -4.62
CA LEU A 113 -6.96 -4.68 -4.33
C LEU A 113 -6.50 -6.05 -4.85
N MET A 114 -5.94 -6.13 -6.05
CA MET A 114 -5.42 -7.41 -6.57
C MET A 114 -4.29 -7.94 -5.67
N THR A 115 -3.38 -7.08 -5.22
CA THR A 115 -2.33 -7.45 -4.27
C THR A 115 -2.94 -7.89 -2.94
N ALA A 116 -3.82 -7.07 -2.34
CA ALA A 116 -4.44 -7.37 -1.06
C ALA A 116 -5.26 -8.65 -1.08
N CYS A 117 -6.19 -8.82 -2.03
CA CYS A 117 -7.03 -10.01 -2.14
C CYS A 117 -6.22 -11.29 -2.44
N THR A 118 -5.08 -11.18 -3.13
CA THR A 118 -4.22 -12.35 -3.38
C THR A 118 -3.58 -12.85 -2.09
N PHE A 119 -3.18 -11.94 -1.20
CA PHE A 119 -2.54 -12.25 0.09
C PHE A 119 -3.53 -12.54 1.22
N LEU A 120 -4.64 -11.81 1.24
CA LEU A 120 -5.64 -11.78 2.29
C LEU A 120 -6.90 -12.46 1.74
N GLY A 121 -7.01 -13.77 1.93
CA GLY A 121 -8.05 -14.59 1.31
C GLY A 121 -9.48 -14.37 1.79
N THR A 122 -9.77 -13.31 2.55
CA THR A 122 -11.12 -12.97 3.03
C THR A 122 -11.39 -11.46 3.00
N ASP A 123 -12.65 -11.08 2.80
CA ASP A 123 -13.07 -9.67 2.81
C ASP A 123 -12.81 -8.98 4.13
N THR A 124 -13.01 -9.70 5.24
CA THR A 124 -12.69 -9.20 6.58
C THR A 124 -11.21 -8.86 6.68
N ALA A 125 -10.32 -9.74 6.23
CA ALA A 125 -8.87 -9.49 6.28
C ALA A 125 -8.45 -8.33 5.37
N VAL A 126 -9.01 -8.24 4.15
CA VAL A 126 -8.77 -7.12 3.23
C VAL A 126 -9.25 -5.80 3.84
N ARG A 127 -10.46 -5.78 4.41
CA ARG A 127 -11.02 -4.60 5.09
C ARG A 127 -10.13 -4.16 6.24
N GLU A 128 -9.79 -5.08 7.14
CA GLU A 128 -8.94 -4.79 8.30
C GLU A 128 -7.57 -4.27 7.88
N PHE A 129 -6.98 -4.82 6.81
CA PHE A 129 -5.73 -4.32 6.26
C PHE A 129 -5.85 -2.86 5.81
N PHE A 130 -6.83 -2.53 4.95
CA PHE A 130 -7.00 -1.15 4.47
C PHE A 130 -7.38 -0.18 5.58
N GLN A 131 -8.11 -0.63 6.60
CA GLN A 131 -8.39 0.16 7.80
C GLN A 131 -7.09 0.48 8.57
N ARG A 132 -6.24 -0.52 8.85
CA ARG A 132 -4.95 -0.31 9.51
C ARG A 132 -4.03 0.58 8.68
N TYR A 133 -4.00 0.37 7.37
CA TYR A 133 -3.21 1.15 6.42
C TYR A 133 -3.62 2.63 6.41
N ARG A 134 -4.93 2.90 6.36
CA ARG A 134 -5.49 4.25 6.47
C ARG A 134 -5.11 4.92 7.79
N ASN A 135 -5.36 4.23 8.92
CA ASN A 135 -5.10 4.76 10.25
C ASN A 135 -3.61 5.09 10.46
N PHE A 136 -2.70 4.28 9.90
CA PHE A 136 -1.26 4.53 9.93
C PHE A 136 -0.93 5.87 9.26
N TRP A 137 -1.45 6.13 8.06
CA TRP A 137 -1.19 7.38 7.35
C TRP A 137 -1.83 8.59 8.01
N GLU A 138 -3.10 8.49 8.43
CA GLU A 138 -3.80 9.57 9.15
C GLU A 138 -3.05 9.97 10.43
N THR A 139 -2.53 9.00 11.17
CA THR A 139 -1.76 9.25 12.40
C THR A 139 -0.38 9.86 12.09
N SER A 140 0.32 9.32 11.09
CA SER A 140 1.70 9.72 10.77
C SER A 140 1.81 11.12 10.16
N TYR A 141 0.79 11.57 9.43
CA TYR A 141 0.79 12.88 8.78
C TYR A 141 0.21 14.01 9.64
N GLN A 142 -0.19 13.74 10.90
CA GLN A 142 -0.83 14.72 11.79
C GLN A 142 -1.97 15.50 11.12
N GLU A 143 -2.68 14.87 10.19
CA GLU A 143 -3.98 15.33 9.75
C GLU A 143 -4.96 14.56 10.65
N PRO A 144 -5.35 15.10 11.82
CA PRO A 144 -6.43 14.47 12.59
C PRO A 144 -7.59 14.35 11.61
N GLY A 145 -8.03 13.11 11.34
CA GLY A 145 -9.05 12.80 10.34
C GLY A 145 -10.17 13.82 10.43
N ASP A 146 -10.10 14.84 9.57
CA ASP A 146 -10.98 15.98 9.68
C ASP A 146 -12.36 15.41 9.37
N GLU A 147 -13.33 15.56 10.26
CA GLU A 147 -14.71 15.13 10.01
C GLU A 147 -15.21 15.68 8.66
N ARG A 148 -14.65 16.81 8.21
CA ARG A 148 -14.87 17.39 6.87
C ARG A 148 -14.26 16.56 5.74
N LEU A 149 -13.08 15.98 5.92
CA LEU A 149 -12.41 15.12 4.96
C LEU A 149 -13.22 13.83 4.75
N HIS A 150 -13.56 13.12 5.84
CA HIS A 150 -14.39 11.91 5.77
C HIS A 150 -15.80 12.21 5.25
N GLY A 151 -16.42 13.31 5.66
CA GLY A 151 -17.72 13.73 5.13
C GLY A 151 -17.70 14.04 3.61
N SER A 152 -16.55 14.46 3.06
CA SER A 152 -16.37 14.60 1.61
C SER A 152 -16.21 13.24 0.91
N PHE A 153 -15.62 12.26 1.59
CA PHE A 153 -15.45 10.91 1.07
C PHE A 153 -16.78 10.17 1.01
N ASP A 154 -17.63 10.27 2.04
CA ASP A 154 -18.96 9.66 2.07
C ASP A 154 -19.85 10.10 0.90
N ARG A 155 -19.83 11.40 0.56
CA ARG A 155 -20.59 11.91 -0.60
C ARG A 155 -20.12 11.28 -1.91
N ASN A 156 -18.81 11.14 -2.10
CA ASN A 156 -18.25 10.52 -3.30
C ASN A 156 -18.47 9.00 -3.33
N LEU A 157 -18.42 8.36 -2.16
CA LEU A 157 -18.73 6.94 -2.01
C LEU A 157 -20.14 6.67 -2.50
N GLU A 158 -21.14 7.46 -2.09
CA GLU A 158 -22.52 7.21 -2.48
C GLU A 158 -22.73 7.27 -4.00
N LEU A 159 -22.03 8.19 -4.68
CA LEU A 159 -22.05 8.30 -6.14
C LEU A 159 -21.35 7.14 -6.86
N THR A 160 -20.34 6.55 -6.23
CA THR A 160 -19.45 5.56 -6.86
C THR A 160 -19.66 4.13 -6.37
N ARG A 161 -20.46 3.93 -5.32
CA ARG A 161 -20.67 2.66 -4.62
C ARG A 161 -21.03 1.52 -5.57
N PRO A 162 -22.03 1.61 -6.47
CA PRO A 162 -22.38 0.49 -7.34
C PRO A 162 -21.20 0.01 -8.20
N THR A 163 -20.50 0.96 -8.82
CA THR A 163 -19.36 0.69 -9.71
C THR A 163 -18.17 0.13 -8.94
N LEU A 164 -17.85 0.71 -7.78
CA LEU A 164 -16.71 0.28 -6.98
C LEU A 164 -16.97 -1.08 -6.31
N SER A 165 -18.19 -1.32 -5.82
CA SER A 165 -18.61 -2.65 -5.31
C SER A 165 -18.50 -3.73 -6.38
N ALA A 166 -19.01 -3.47 -7.59
CA ALA A 166 -18.89 -4.41 -8.70
C ALA A 166 -17.42 -4.69 -9.07
N ARG A 167 -16.58 -3.66 -9.03
CA ARG A 167 -15.14 -3.79 -9.32
C ARG A 167 -14.41 -4.60 -8.25
N ILE A 168 -14.68 -4.34 -6.97
CA ILE A 168 -14.14 -5.11 -5.85
C ILE A 168 -14.55 -6.57 -5.99
N ALA A 169 -15.84 -6.86 -6.21
CA ALA A 169 -16.34 -8.22 -6.39
C ALA A 169 -15.67 -8.94 -7.58
N ARG A 170 -15.45 -8.25 -8.71
CA ARG A 170 -14.72 -8.81 -9.85
C ARG A 170 -13.26 -9.11 -9.50
N ILE A 171 -12.56 -8.18 -8.87
CA ILE A 171 -11.13 -8.38 -8.50
C ILE A 171 -10.99 -9.57 -7.54
N ARG A 172 -11.90 -9.70 -6.58
CA ARG A 172 -11.95 -10.87 -5.69
C ARG A 172 -12.10 -12.17 -6.47
N ALA A 173 -13.11 -12.24 -7.35
CA ALA A 173 -13.33 -13.42 -8.17
C ALA A 173 -12.10 -13.76 -9.03
N LEU A 174 -11.39 -12.76 -9.55
CA LEU A 174 -10.15 -12.98 -10.31
C LEU A 174 -8.98 -13.47 -9.43
N ALA A 175 -8.86 -12.97 -8.20
CA ALA A 175 -7.83 -13.40 -7.27
C ALA A 175 -8.03 -14.86 -6.86
N GLU A 176 -9.29 -15.25 -6.60
CA GLU A 176 -9.72 -16.60 -6.23
C GLU A 176 -9.69 -17.58 -7.41
N ALA A 177 -10.04 -17.14 -8.62
CA ALA A 177 -9.96 -17.97 -9.82
C ALA A 177 -8.50 -18.16 -10.24
N GLU A 178 -7.93 -19.34 -9.98
CA GLU A 178 -6.58 -19.76 -10.39
C GLU A 178 -6.42 -19.87 -11.93
N GLY A 179 -6.61 -18.76 -12.67
CA GLY A 179 -6.41 -18.67 -14.11
C GLY A 179 -7.60 -19.10 -14.99
N GLN A 180 -8.77 -19.36 -14.41
CA GLN A 180 -9.97 -19.82 -15.14
C GLN A 180 -10.91 -18.69 -15.60
N ALA A 181 -10.69 -17.46 -15.15
CA ALA A 181 -11.52 -16.31 -15.49
C ALA A 181 -10.94 -15.49 -16.65
N GLU A 182 -11.79 -14.86 -17.46
CA GLU A 182 -11.36 -13.91 -18.48
C GLU A 182 -10.71 -12.67 -17.83
N MET A 183 -9.40 -12.53 -18.03
CA MET A 183 -8.58 -11.44 -17.50
C MET A 183 -8.00 -10.62 -18.64
N SER A 184 -7.86 -9.31 -18.42
CA SER A 184 -7.00 -8.50 -19.28
C SER A 184 -5.52 -8.90 -19.11
N PRO A 185 -4.64 -8.61 -20.09
CA PRO A 185 -3.22 -8.92 -19.98
C PRO A 185 -2.56 -8.30 -18.73
N MET A 186 -2.98 -7.10 -18.36
CA MET A 186 -2.51 -6.40 -17.16
C MET A 186 -2.90 -7.15 -15.87
N GLU A 187 -4.15 -7.59 -15.77
CA GLU A 187 -4.65 -8.36 -14.62
C GLU A 187 -3.95 -9.71 -14.51
N GLN A 188 -3.79 -10.42 -15.64
CA GLN A 188 -3.11 -11.70 -15.67
C GLN A 188 -1.65 -11.56 -15.20
N THR A 189 -0.94 -10.57 -15.73
CA THR A 189 0.46 -10.29 -15.37
C THR A 189 0.57 -9.95 -13.89
N TRP A 190 -0.25 -9.01 -13.40
CA TRP A 190 -0.18 -8.55 -12.01
C TRP A 190 -0.62 -9.60 -11.01
N LEU A 191 -1.70 -10.34 -11.27
CA LEU A 191 -2.17 -11.40 -10.37
C LEU A 191 -1.18 -12.58 -10.33
N SER A 192 -0.58 -12.95 -11.46
CA SER A 192 0.47 -13.97 -11.49
C SER A 192 1.65 -13.57 -10.61
N HIS A 193 2.11 -12.33 -10.74
CA HIS A 193 3.17 -11.77 -9.90
C HIS A 193 2.78 -11.76 -8.41
N CYS A 194 1.58 -11.29 -8.09
CA CYS A 194 1.10 -11.23 -6.69
C CYS A 194 1.03 -12.62 -6.05
N ARG A 195 0.61 -13.65 -6.81
CA ARG A 195 0.56 -15.04 -6.32
C ARG A 195 1.96 -15.56 -6.03
N GLU A 196 2.89 -15.37 -6.96
CA GLU A 196 4.27 -15.78 -6.77
C GLU A 196 4.94 -15.03 -5.60
N LEU A 197 4.70 -13.73 -5.47
CA LEU A 197 5.19 -12.94 -4.35
C LEU A 197 4.65 -13.47 -3.01
N ARG A 198 3.35 -13.72 -2.93
CA ARG A 198 2.71 -14.29 -1.74
C ARG A 198 3.32 -15.63 -1.37
N ASP A 199 3.54 -16.51 -2.34
CA ASP A 199 4.06 -17.85 -2.10
C ASP A 199 5.52 -17.77 -1.62
N ARG A 200 6.34 -16.91 -2.22
CA ARG A 200 7.73 -16.65 -1.78
C ARG A 200 7.79 -16.05 -0.37
N VAL A 201 6.95 -15.04 -0.08
CA VAL A 201 6.84 -14.42 1.25
C VAL A 201 6.38 -15.44 2.29
N SER A 202 5.35 -16.24 1.98
CA SER A 202 4.83 -17.27 2.89
C SER A 202 5.90 -18.30 3.20
N ALA A 203 6.62 -18.79 2.18
CA ALA A 203 7.69 -19.76 2.38
C ALA A 203 8.86 -19.19 3.23
N ALA A 204 9.22 -17.92 3.05
CA ALA A 204 10.24 -17.26 3.87
C ALA A 204 9.77 -17.06 5.33
N ALA A 205 8.49 -16.71 5.52
CA ALA A 205 7.89 -16.59 6.85
C ALA A 205 7.87 -17.94 7.59
N ASP A 206 7.49 -19.01 6.90
CA ASP A 206 7.44 -20.37 7.47
C ASP A 206 8.83 -20.88 7.88
N ARG A 207 9.89 -20.40 7.21
CA ARG A 207 11.30 -20.66 7.59
C ARG A 207 11.83 -19.72 8.67
N GLY A 208 11.07 -18.71 9.09
CA GLY A 208 11.49 -17.72 10.07
C GLY A 208 12.57 -16.76 9.57
N GLU A 209 12.65 -16.53 8.26
CA GLU A 209 13.70 -15.72 7.62
C GLU A 209 13.34 -14.23 7.51
N LEU A 210 12.08 -13.87 7.73
CA LEU A 210 11.58 -12.50 7.69
C LEU A 210 11.71 -11.86 9.07
N LEU A 211 12.81 -11.13 9.27
CA LEU A 211 13.22 -10.59 10.57
C LEU A 211 12.94 -9.10 10.68
N PHE A 212 12.14 -8.70 11.67
CA PHE A 212 11.76 -7.30 11.91
C PHE A 212 12.25 -6.82 13.28
N PRO A 213 12.49 -5.51 13.47
CA PRO A 213 12.85 -4.95 14.77
C PRO A 213 11.81 -5.30 15.84
N GLY A 214 12.27 -5.73 17.02
CA GLY A 214 11.40 -5.96 18.16
C GLY A 214 10.89 -4.65 18.77
N GLN A 215 9.62 -4.59 19.16
CA GLN A 215 9.05 -3.39 19.81
C GLN A 215 9.73 -3.03 21.14
N ASP A 216 10.35 -4.00 21.82
CA ASP A 216 11.01 -3.81 23.11
C ASP A 216 12.49 -3.38 23.00
N GLY A 217 12.95 -2.95 21.81
CA GLY A 217 14.37 -2.68 21.57
C GLY A 217 15.26 -3.93 21.55
N GLY A 218 14.65 -5.12 21.54
CA GLY A 218 15.35 -6.38 21.31
C GLY A 218 15.80 -6.53 19.85
N GLY A 219 16.77 -7.43 19.62
CA GLY A 219 17.24 -7.73 18.25
C GLY A 219 16.14 -8.24 17.32
N PRO A 220 16.37 -8.28 15.99
CA PRO A 220 15.36 -8.66 15.00
C PRO A 220 14.73 -10.03 15.30
N ARG A 221 13.40 -10.12 15.20
CA ARG A 221 12.63 -11.34 15.46
C ARG A 221 11.80 -11.74 14.24
N PRO A 222 11.60 -13.04 13.99
CA PRO A 222 10.70 -13.49 12.94
C PRO A 222 9.25 -13.15 13.28
N ILE A 223 8.49 -12.69 12.30
CA ILE A 223 7.03 -12.53 12.42
C ILE A 223 6.36 -13.71 11.69
N PRO A 224 5.53 -14.51 12.38
CA PRO A 224 4.81 -15.61 11.75
C PRO A 224 3.90 -15.15 10.61
N ARG A 225 3.57 -16.06 9.71
CA ARG A 225 2.56 -15.82 8.67
C ARG A 225 1.22 -15.45 9.31
N GLY A 226 0.66 -14.32 8.91
CA GLY A 226 -0.61 -13.83 9.43
C GLY A 226 -0.88 -12.37 9.05
N GLY A 227 -1.90 -11.79 9.68
CA GLY A 227 -2.33 -10.42 9.42
C GLY A 227 -1.24 -9.37 9.71
N ASP A 228 -0.39 -9.58 10.70
CA ASP A 228 0.65 -8.61 11.08
C ASP A 228 1.79 -8.55 10.04
N LEU A 229 2.27 -9.71 9.59
CA LEU A 229 3.25 -9.78 8.51
C LEU A 229 2.70 -9.15 7.23
N ALA A 230 1.45 -9.47 6.89
CA ALA A 230 0.79 -8.90 5.73
C ALA A 230 0.63 -7.39 5.87
N ALA A 231 0.24 -6.89 7.05
CA ALA A 231 0.14 -5.46 7.32
C ALA A 231 1.47 -4.74 7.10
N ILE A 232 2.60 -5.29 7.53
CA ILE A 232 3.91 -4.65 7.36
C ILE A 232 4.34 -4.65 5.88
N LEU A 233 4.36 -5.82 5.24
CA LEU A 233 4.90 -5.95 3.89
C LEU A 233 3.97 -5.39 2.82
N LEU A 234 2.66 -5.68 2.89
CA LEU A 234 1.71 -5.17 1.90
C LEU A 234 1.58 -3.65 1.97
N SER A 235 1.65 -3.04 3.16
CA SER A 235 1.66 -1.58 3.27
C SER A 235 2.82 -1.00 2.47
N SER A 236 4.03 -1.57 2.61
CA SER A 236 5.19 -1.08 1.84
C SER A 236 5.08 -1.37 0.34
N TYR A 237 4.63 -2.56 -0.05
CA TYR A 237 4.48 -2.94 -1.46
C TYR A 237 3.42 -2.11 -2.19
N ILE A 238 2.27 -1.90 -1.56
CA ILE A 238 1.18 -1.07 -2.10
C ILE A 238 1.61 0.39 -2.15
N HIS A 239 2.15 0.93 -1.05
CA HIS A 239 2.61 2.31 -0.99
C HIS A 239 3.64 2.63 -2.08
N MET A 240 4.68 1.80 -2.21
CA MET A 240 5.73 2.03 -3.20
C MET A 240 5.21 1.90 -4.63
N THR A 241 4.23 1.03 -4.88
CA THR A 241 3.56 0.91 -6.19
C THR A 241 2.72 2.15 -6.49
N ASN A 242 1.94 2.63 -5.52
CA ASN A 242 1.11 3.84 -5.64
C ASN A 242 1.97 5.10 -5.82
N ASN A 243 3.06 5.24 -5.07
CA ASN A 243 4.04 6.32 -5.22
C ASN A 243 4.61 6.36 -6.64
N ARG A 244 5.01 5.21 -7.20
CA ARG A 244 5.53 5.13 -8.58
C ARG A 244 4.48 5.50 -9.62
N LEU A 245 3.21 5.16 -9.38
CA LEU A 245 2.09 5.53 -10.25
C LEU A 245 1.75 7.03 -10.16
N GLY A 246 2.22 7.72 -9.11
CA GLY A 246 1.96 9.13 -8.87
C GLY A 246 0.73 9.41 -7.99
N ALA A 247 0.22 8.40 -7.28
CA ALA A 247 -0.84 8.60 -6.28
C ALA A 247 -0.26 9.26 -5.03
N ALA A 248 -0.94 10.29 -4.51
CA ALA A 248 -0.54 10.92 -3.27
C ALA A 248 -1.02 10.10 -2.06
N ILE A 249 -0.40 10.30 -0.89
CA ILE A 249 -0.84 9.64 0.36
C ILE A 249 -2.30 9.93 0.69
N LEU A 250 -2.79 11.16 0.42
CA LEU A 250 -4.21 11.50 0.56
C LEU A 250 -5.11 10.66 -0.37
N ASP A 251 -4.64 10.31 -1.58
CA ASP A 251 -5.37 9.42 -2.46
C ASP A 251 -5.39 7.99 -1.90
N GLU A 252 -4.30 7.53 -1.26
CA GLU A 252 -4.25 6.23 -0.60
C GLU A 252 -5.17 6.14 0.62
N ILE A 253 -5.21 7.19 1.45
CA ILE A 253 -6.16 7.33 2.57
C ILE A 253 -7.61 7.27 2.02
N TYR A 254 -7.89 8.05 0.97
CA TYR A 254 -9.20 8.09 0.33
C TYR A 254 -9.63 6.72 -0.21
N LEU A 255 -8.77 6.06 -1.00
CA LEU A 255 -9.08 4.75 -1.57
C LEU A 255 -9.27 3.68 -0.48
N SER A 256 -8.42 3.70 0.55
CA SER A 256 -8.53 2.77 1.69
C SER A 256 -9.85 2.97 2.44
N TYR A 257 -10.27 4.23 2.64
CA TYR A 257 -11.56 4.56 3.23
C TYR A 257 -12.73 3.99 2.42
N LEU A 258 -12.73 4.19 1.10
CA LEU A 258 -13.79 3.67 0.23
C LEU A 258 -13.86 2.14 0.26
N ILE A 259 -12.71 1.45 0.18
CA ILE A 259 -12.64 -0.01 0.24
C ILE A 259 -13.19 -0.50 1.57
N GLU A 260 -12.76 0.10 2.69
CA GLU A 260 -13.23 -0.26 4.03
C GLU A 260 -14.75 -0.15 4.16
N ARG A 261 -15.33 0.96 3.68
CA ARG A 261 -16.78 1.23 3.76
C ARG A 261 -17.61 0.35 2.82
N ILE A 262 -17.02 -0.18 1.74
CA ILE A 262 -17.71 -1.10 0.82
C ILE A 262 -17.66 -2.53 1.34
N LEU A 263 -16.54 -2.93 1.94
CA LEU A 263 -16.36 -4.25 2.54
C LEU A 263 -16.95 -4.34 3.96
N GLU A 264 -17.53 -3.27 4.48
CA GLU A 264 -18.26 -3.32 5.74
C GLU A 264 -19.46 -4.26 5.63
N PRO A 265 -19.59 -5.28 6.52
CA PRO A 265 -20.75 -6.15 6.54
C PRO A 265 -22.01 -5.32 6.69
N SER A 266 -22.97 -5.51 5.80
CA SER A 266 -24.29 -4.93 5.98
C SER A 266 -24.93 -5.51 7.24
N ALA A 267 -25.69 -4.71 7.99
CA ALA A 267 -26.37 -5.16 9.21
C ALA A 267 -27.26 -6.40 8.98
N ASP A 268 -27.75 -6.59 7.74
CA ASP A 268 -28.54 -7.75 7.31
C ASP A 268 -27.72 -9.04 7.11
N SER A 269 -26.40 -8.97 7.04
CA SER A 269 -25.51 -10.14 6.86
C SER A 269 -25.08 -10.77 8.19
N ALA A 270 -25.27 -10.08 9.31
CA ALA A 270 -24.92 -10.54 10.66
C ALA A 270 -26.06 -11.31 11.36
N ALA A 271 -27.29 -11.24 10.81
CA ALA A 271 -28.40 -12.08 11.24
C ALA A 271 -28.30 -13.46 10.55
N GLY A 272 -27.46 -14.33 11.11
CA GLY A 272 -27.52 -15.77 10.78
C GLY A 272 -28.94 -16.30 10.99
N PRO A 273 -29.35 -17.38 10.29
CA PRO A 273 -30.69 -17.94 10.43
C PRO A 273 -30.99 -18.21 11.91
N ALA A 274 -32.11 -17.67 12.40
CA ALA A 274 -32.56 -17.89 13.76
C ALA A 274 -32.61 -19.40 14.04
N PRO A 275 -32.13 -19.87 15.21
CA PRO A 275 -32.22 -21.28 15.55
C PRO A 275 -33.68 -21.72 15.52
N ASP A 276 -33.95 -22.79 14.78
CA ASP A 276 -35.26 -23.39 14.64
C ASP A 276 -35.77 -23.83 16.04
N PRO A 277 -36.90 -23.31 16.54
CA PRO A 277 -37.38 -23.58 17.90
C PRO A 277 -37.86 -25.03 18.14
N ALA A 278 -37.62 -25.96 17.21
CA ALA A 278 -38.22 -27.29 17.19
C ALA A 278 -37.32 -28.44 17.69
N THR A 279 -36.16 -28.17 18.31
CA THR A 279 -35.21 -29.27 18.68
C THR A 279 -34.90 -29.42 20.17
N ASP A 280 -35.74 -28.90 21.07
CA ASP A 280 -35.51 -29.07 22.52
C ASP A 280 -36.75 -29.64 23.24
N LEU A 281 -37.18 -30.83 22.85
CA LEU A 281 -38.12 -31.67 23.60
C LEU A 281 -37.91 -33.16 23.24
N ALA A 282 -36.73 -33.70 23.55
CA ALA A 282 -36.52 -35.15 23.63
C ALA A 282 -35.32 -35.48 24.52
N GLY A 283 -35.53 -35.50 25.84
CA GLY A 283 -34.46 -35.83 26.78
C GLY A 283 -34.87 -35.87 28.25
N ALA A 284 -36.02 -36.46 28.58
CA ALA A 284 -36.34 -36.85 29.95
C ALA A 284 -37.43 -37.95 29.97
N VAL A 285 -37.02 -39.20 29.78
CA VAL A 285 -37.60 -40.40 30.41
C VAL A 285 -36.48 -41.36 30.71
#